data_AF-A0A3B0SGH0-F1
#
_entry.id   AF-A0A3B0SGH0-F1
#
_cell.length_a   1.000
_cell.length_b   1.000
_cell.length_c   1.000
_cell.angle_alpha   90.00
_cell.angle_beta   90.00
_cell.angle_gamma   90.00
#
_symmetry.space_group_name_H-M   'P 1'
#
loop_
_entity.id
_entity.type
_entity.pdbx_description
1 polymer ?
#
loop_
_entity_poly.entity_id
_entity_poly.type
_entity_poly.pdbx_seq_one_letter_code
_entity_poly.pdbx_strand_id
1 'polypeptide(L)'
;TYGLGSRDFRPEAIIGAYEYATGEIARQDGKTLADGATYFTLGIDHPYAVVSQRTPSLLPEGAVAVRFHSIGGWGMITTGKNLSEIIGAIGEDLIGEHEELDEFGRPKEIIHVSANPKYGSEKKGAPTSYFLVAAPERVRVNCDLRHVDVVLCPDPKIFTHTNPLDGMNPGGTFVWESEEDPETVWERIPKMYRKEIIDKGIRIVTLPGFKIAREATERPELQLRMQGNAFLGAFFAVSGMLEEYSVSNDRYREIVRAQYVKKFGRFGDAVVESNMEVMTKGGDLIVEIPHGPIDAPDRSSMRLPALAACDSCVVEIPQPVPPANQEVRIPLTLLSTFNAEFKAGLGYDQPSTPLASVSMMAAGTGRGSSKYVARRDTPVWIAENCTGCMDCIVACPDTALPNVAQDFDVVFGTAARGYILDPGERSKMLEAL
;
A
#
# COMPACT_ATOMS: atom_id res chain seq x y z
N THR A 1 -22.80 13.34 12.86
CA THR A 1 -22.94 12.43 11.71
C THR A 1 -21.65 11.64 11.51
N TYR A 2 -21.72 10.37 11.09
CA TYR A 2 -20.56 9.51 10.85
C TYR A 2 -20.83 8.53 9.69
N GLY A 3 -19.79 7.87 9.16
CA GLY A 3 -19.93 6.73 8.25
C GLY A 3 -20.42 7.03 6.82
N LEU A 4 -20.56 8.30 6.43
CA LEU A 4 -21.04 8.65 5.08
C LEU A 4 -20.05 8.16 4.01
N GLY A 5 -20.54 7.48 2.98
CA GLY A 5 -19.69 6.92 1.92
C GLY A 5 -18.72 5.85 2.43
N SER A 6 -19.09 5.12 3.49
CA SER A 6 -18.21 4.19 4.19
C SER A 6 -16.97 4.87 4.77
N ARG A 7 -17.11 6.13 5.20
CA ARG A 7 -16.06 6.84 5.95
C ARG A 7 -15.75 6.07 7.22
N ASP A 8 -14.46 5.84 7.47
CA ASP A 8 -14.00 4.99 8.55
C ASP A 8 -14.37 5.60 9.89
N PHE A 9 -14.76 4.73 10.83
CA PHE A 9 -15.25 5.12 12.12
C PHE A 9 -14.50 4.34 13.20
N ARG A 10 -13.46 5.00 13.71
CA ARG A 10 -12.42 4.39 14.56
C ARG A 10 -12.66 4.64 16.06
N PRO A 11 -11.98 3.88 16.95
CA PRO A 11 -12.13 4.01 18.39
C PRO A 11 -12.04 5.44 18.92
N GLU A 12 -11.09 6.25 18.44
CA GLU A 12 -10.90 7.62 18.90
C GLU A 12 -12.05 8.56 18.50
N ALA A 13 -12.80 8.23 17.46
CA ALA A 13 -13.99 8.97 17.08
C ALA A 13 -15.19 8.62 17.99
N ILE A 14 -15.32 7.34 18.37
CA ILE A 14 -16.35 6.90 19.34
C ILE A 14 -16.08 7.52 20.71
N ILE A 15 -14.83 7.41 21.17
CA ILE A 15 -14.39 7.95 22.46
C ILE A 15 -14.52 9.47 22.43
N GLY A 16 -14.10 10.13 21.35
CA GLY A 16 -14.21 11.58 21.21
C GLY A 16 -15.66 12.07 21.24
N ALA A 17 -16.60 11.31 20.67
CA ALA A 17 -18.03 11.63 20.77
C ALA A 17 -18.54 11.57 22.22
N TYR A 18 -18.11 10.55 22.97
CA TYR A 18 -18.46 10.41 24.39
C TYR A 18 -17.86 11.56 25.22
N GLU A 19 -16.56 11.79 25.09
CA GLU A 19 -15.82 12.86 25.80
C GLU A 19 -16.41 14.25 25.49
N TYR A 20 -16.83 14.49 24.25
CA TYR A 20 -17.51 15.73 23.90
C TYR A 20 -18.89 15.86 24.57
N ALA A 21 -19.67 14.78 24.56
CA ALA A 21 -21.00 14.74 25.16
C ALA A 21 -20.98 14.87 26.69
N THR A 22 -19.90 14.42 27.35
CA THR A 22 -19.67 14.59 28.80
C THR A 22 -19.01 15.92 29.16
N GLY A 23 -18.63 16.73 28.16
CA GLY A 23 -18.02 18.05 28.36
C GLY A 23 -16.52 18.02 28.68
N GLU A 24 -15.83 16.92 28.38
CA GLU A 24 -14.39 16.73 28.63
C GLU A 24 -13.52 17.37 27.54
N ILE A 25 -14.00 17.39 26.29
CA ILE A 25 -13.27 17.98 25.15
C ILE A 25 -14.11 18.99 24.39
N ALA A 26 -13.44 19.85 23.64
CA ALA A 26 -14.05 20.77 22.68
C ALA A 26 -13.99 20.19 21.26
N ARG A 27 -14.76 20.78 20.34
CA ARG A 27 -14.56 20.58 18.90
C ARG A 27 -13.22 21.20 18.47
N GLN A 28 -12.77 20.85 17.27
CA GLN A 28 -11.56 21.46 16.69
C GLN A 28 -11.61 22.99 16.59
N ASP A 29 -12.79 23.59 16.40
CA ASP A 29 -12.99 25.04 16.41
C ASP A 29 -13.07 25.68 17.80
N GLY A 30 -12.81 24.89 18.85
CA GLY A 30 -12.75 25.34 20.24
C GLY A 30 -14.11 25.45 20.94
N LYS A 31 -15.24 25.25 20.24
CA LYS A 31 -16.56 25.30 20.87
C LYS A 31 -16.89 24.02 21.62
N THR A 32 -17.62 24.18 22.71
CA THR A 32 -18.04 23.11 23.63
C THR A 32 -19.56 22.98 23.66
N LEU A 33 -20.05 21.95 24.33
CA LEU A 33 -21.48 21.81 24.62
C LEU A 33 -22.03 22.99 25.43
N ALA A 34 -21.22 23.59 26.33
CA ALA A 34 -21.60 24.75 27.13
C ALA A 34 -21.84 26.01 26.27
N ASP A 35 -21.21 26.08 25.10
CA ASP A 35 -21.41 27.15 24.10
C ASP A 35 -22.66 26.92 23.23
N GLY A 36 -23.46 25.88 23.52
CA GLY A 36 -24.62 25.48 22.73
C GLY A 36 -24.29 24.73 21.43
N ALA A 37 -23.04 24.32 21.25
CA ALA A 37 -22.61 23.58 20.05
C ALA A 37 -23.03 22.10 20.14
N THR A 38 -24.25 21.78 19.73
CA THR A 38 -24.77 20.39 19.78
C THR A 38 -24.38 19.55 18.56
N TYR A 39 -24.07 20.20 17.43
CA TYR A 39 -23.66 19.52 16.21
C TYR A 39 -22.15 19.31 16.14
N PHE A 40 -21.75 18.08 15.87
CA PHE A 40 -20.36 17.67 15.63
C PHE A 40 -20.26 16.55 14.59
N THR A 41 -19.06 16.40 14.04
CA THR A 41 -18.71 15.41 13.01
C THR A 41 -17.67 14.43 13.54
N LEU A 42 -17.66 13.20 13.01
CA LEU A 42 -16.76 12.14 13.44
C LEU A 42 -16.05 11.53 12.22
N GLY A 43 -14.76 11.21 12.35
CA GLY A 43 -13.98 10.52 11.31
C GLY A 43 -13.65 11.34 10.06
N ILE A 44 -13.89 12.66 10.09
CA ILE A 44 -13.53 13.59 9.01
C ILE A 44 -12.74 14.75 9.59
N ASP A 45 -11.78 15.25 8.84
CA ASP A 45 -11.11 16.52 9.17
C ASP A 45 -12.05 17.67 8.78
N HIS A 46 -12.57 18.34 9.81
CA HIS A 46 -13.60 19.36 9.71
C HIS A 46 -13.58 20.21 11.00
N PRO A 47 -13.83 21.53 10.96
CA PRO A 47 -13.80 22.38 12.16
C PRO A 47 -14.71 21.93 13.30
N TYR A 48 -15.78 21.20 13.00
CA TYR A 48 -16.72 20.66 14.00
C TYR A 48 -16.40 19.21 14.42
N ALA A 49 -15.24 18.68 14.02
CA ALA A 49 -14.82 17.34 14.39
C ALA A 49 -14.50 17.27 15.88
N VAL A 50 -14.82 16.13 16.48
CA VAL A 50 -14.41 15.75 17.83
C VAL A 50 -13.65 14.44 17.72
N VAL A 51 -12.47 14.39 18.30
CA VAL A 51 -11.55 13.25 18.22
C VAL A 51 -10.85 13.14 19.56
N SER A 52 -10.88 11.95 20.16
CA SER A 52 -10.14 11.70 21.40
C SER A 52 -8.64 11.66 21.13
N GLN A 53 -7.85 12.04 22.13
CA GLN A 53 -6.41 11.75 22.14
C GLN A 53 -6.12 10.26 22.36
N ARG A 54 -7.10 9.52 22.88
CA ARG A 54 -6.98 8.08 23.11
C ARG A 54 -7.23 7.32 21.82
N THR A 55 -6.22 6.58 21.38
CA THR A 55 -6.28 5.68 20.22
C THR A 55 -6.04 4.22 20.64
N PRO A 56 -6.94 3.59 21.43
CA PRO A 56 -6.79 2.19 21.78
C PRO A 56 -7.15 1.30 20.58
N SER A 57 -6.49 0.14 20.48
CA SER A 57 -6.80 -0.85 19.46
C SER A 57 -8.23 -1.39 19.55
N LEU A 58 -8.73 -1.62 20.78
CA LEU A 58 -9.98 -2.32 21.09
C LEU A 58 -10.09 -3.74 20.50
N LEU A 59 -9.00 -4.28 19.94
CA LEU A 59 -8.91 -5.70 19.61
C LEU A 59 -8.82 -6.53 20.91
N PRO A 60 -9.33 -7.78 20.91
CA PRO A 60 -9.15 -8.69 22.04
C PRO A 60 -7.68 -8.88 22.39
N GLU A 61 -7.40 -9.15 23.67
CA GLU A 61 -6.06 -9.57 24.09
C GLU A 61 -5.67 -10.88 23.38
N GLY A 62 -4.40 -11.03 23.00
CA GLY A 62 -3.93 -12.15 22.20
C GLY A 62 -4.36 -12.14 20.72
N ALA A 63 -5.00 -11.05 20.24
CA ALA A 63 -5.31 -10.92 18.83
C ALA A 63 -4.05 -10.69 17.98
N VAL A 64 -3.99 -11.34 16.82
CA VAL A 64 -2.99 -11.12 15.78
C VAL A 64 -3.63 -10.32 14.66
N ALA A 65 -3.24 -9.06 14.54
CA ALA A 65 -3.67 -8.14 13.50
C ALA A 65 -2.71 -8.18 12.30
N VAL A 66 -3.28 -8.45 11.12
CA VAL A 66 -2.54 -8.60 9.87
C VAL A 66 -3.04 -7.59 8.85
N ARG A 67 -2.10 -6.90 8.20
CA ARG A 67 -2.40 -6.10 7.02
C ARG A 67 -1.60 -6.60 5.85
N PHE A 68 -2.25 -6.70 4.70
CA PHE A 68 -1.55 -6.91 3.46
C PHE A 68 -1.52 -5.62 2.65
N HIS A 69 -0.39 -5.33 2.01
CA HIS A 69 -0.21 -4.19 1.12
C HIS A 69 0.26 -4.69 -0.24
N SER A 70 -0.56 -4.47 -1.28
CA SER A 70 -0.30 -4.99 -2.61
C SER A 70 -0.84 -4.04 -3.68
N ILE A 71 -0.81 -4.50 -4.93
CA ILE A 71 -1.32 -3.80 -6.09
C ILE A 71 -2.53 -4.54 -6.64
N GLY A 72 -3.58 -3.79 -6.99
CA GLY A 72 -4.79 -4.34 -7.60
C GLY A 72 -4.45 -5.23 -8.80
N GLY A 73 -4.94 -6.47 -8.77
CA GLY A 73 -4.66 -7.48 -9.79
C GLY A 73 -3.55 -8.48 -9.43
N TRP A 74 -2.81 -8.29 -8.33
CA TRP A 74 -1.72 -9.18 -7.91
C TRP A 74 -2.18 -10.34 -6.99
N GLY A 75 -3.48 -10.61 -6.91
CA GLY A 75 -4.01 -11.79 -6.20
C GLY A 75 -4.21 -11.64 -4.69
N MET A 76 -3.91 -10.46 -4.12
CA MET A 76 -3.93 -10.24 -2.67
C MET A 76 -5.25 -10.60 -1.98
N ILE A 77 -6.40 -10.28 -2.59
CA ILE A 77 -7.70 -10.65 -2.02
C ILE A 77 -7.85 -12.17 -1.88
N THR A 78 -7.39 -12.92 -2.89
CA THR A 78 -7.45 -14.38 -2.86
C THR A 78 -6.53 -14.93 -1.79
N THR A 79 -5.33 -14.37 -1.65
CA THR A 79 -4.38 -14.74 -0.60
C THR A 79 -4.91 -14.45 0.80
N GLY A 80 -5.52 -13.28 1.03
CA GLY A 80 -6.18 -12.96 2.31
C GLY A 80 -7.30 -13.96 2.66
N LYS A 81 -8.13 -14.32 1.68
CA LYS A 81 -9.16 -15.37 1.86
C LYS A 81 -8.55 -16.74 2.18
N ASN A 82 -7.48 -17.12 1.49
CA ASN A 82 -6.77 -18.37 1.80
C ASN A 82 -6.21 -18.35 3.22
N LEU A 83 -5.68 -17.21 3.68
CA LEU A 83 -5.22 -17.08 5.06
C LEU A 83 -6.39 -17.31 6.04
N SER A 84 -7.53 -16.65 5.82
CA SER A 84 -8.73 -16.86 6.65
C SER A 84 -9.20 -18.31 6.65
N GLU A 85 -9.20 -18.98 5.49
CA GLU A 85 -9.59 -20.39 5.36
C GLU A 85 -8.65 -21.32 6.14
N ILE A 86 -7.33 -21.07 6.08
CA ILE A 86 -6.34 -21.87 6.81
C ILE A 86 -6.44 -21.63 8.32
N ILE A 87 -6.53 -20.38 8.76
CA ILE A 87 -6.72 -20.05 10.18
C ILE A 87 -8.02 -20.65 10.71
N GLY A 88 -9.11 -20.55 9.94
CA GLY A 88 -10.39 -21.19 10.29
C GLY A 88 -10.27 -22.71 10.40
N ALA A 89 -9.54 -23.36 9.49
CA ALA A 89 -9.31 -24.79 9.55
C ALA A 89 -8.47 -25.21 10.76
N ILE A 90 -7.49 -24.39 11.16
CA ILE A 90 -6.75 -24.59 12.42
C ILE A 90 -7.72 -24.48 13.61
N GLY A 91 -8.58 -23.47 13.61
CA GLY A 91 -9.62 -23.32 14.65
C GLY A 91 -10.56 -24.52 14.73
N GLU A 92 -11.07 -25.02 13.59
CA GLU A 92 -11.93 -26.22 13.51
C GLU A 92 -11.23 -27.48 14.04
N ASP A 93 -9.95 -27.65 13.70
CA ASP A 93 -9.15 -28.77 14.15
C ASP A 93 -8.89 -28.73 15.67
N LEU A 94 -8.68 -27.54 16.24
CA LEU A 94 -8.55 -27.33 17.68
C LEU A 94 -9.87 -27.56 18.44
N ILE A 95 -11.02 -27.25 17.85
CA ILE A 95 -12.33 -27.57 18.44
C ILE A 95 -12.46 -29.08 18.69
N GLY A 96 -11.89 -29.92 17.82
CA GLY A 96 -11.89 -31.37 18.01
C GLY A 96 -11.22 -31.85 19.30
N GLU A 97 -10.36 -31.02 19.90
CA GLU A 97 -9.65 -31.29 21.16
C GLU A 97 -10.35 -30.68 22.38
N HIS A 98 -11.36 -29.83 22.18
CA HIS A 98 -12.07 -29.09 23.21
C HIS A 98 -13.58 -29.35 23.16
N GLU A 99 -14.13 -30.00 24.19
CA GLU A 99 -15.58 -30.29 24.28
C GLU A 99 -16.44 -29.10 24.78
N GLU A 100 -15.87 -27.89 24.84
CA GLU A 100 -16.60 -26.71 25.31
C GLU A 100 -17.70 -26.30 24.32
N LEU A 101 -18.89 -26.02 24.85
CA LEU A 101 -20.02 -25.49 24.08
C LEU A 101 -20.24 -24.01 24.39
N ASP A 102 -20.65 -23.25 23.39
CA ASP A 102 -21.07 -21.87 23.52
C ASP A 102 -22.45 -21.73 24.19
N GLU A 103 -22.91 -20.49 24.40
CA GLU A 103 -24.21 -20.17 25.01
C GLU A 103 -25.43 -20.73 24.24
N PHE A 104 -25.23 -21.18 23.00
CA PHE A 104 -26.25 -21.78 22.13
C PHE A 104 -26.12 -23.30 21.99
N GLY A 105 -25.21 -23.94 22.73
CA GLY A 105 -24.98 -25.38 22.69
C GLY A 105 -24.21 -25.87 21.47
N ARG A 106 -23.45 -25.00 20.79
CA ARG A 106 -22.58 -25.34 19.65
C ARG A 106 -21.13 -25.45 20.11
N PRO A 107 -20.26 -26.21 19.44
CA PRO A 107 -18.83 -26.21 19.76
C PRO A 107 -18.28 -24.79 19.79
N LYS A 108 -17.60 -24.44 20.88
CA LYS A 108 -17.07 -23.11 21.11
C LYS A 108 -15.92 -22.85 20.14
N GLU A 109 -16.04 -21.77 19.38
CA GLU A 109 -14.99 -21.33 18.45
C GLU A 109 -13.72 -20.96 19.22
N ILE A 110 -12.57 -21.49 18.80
CA ILE A 110 -11.26 -21.24 19.44
C ILE A 110 -10.57 -20.03 18.83
N ILE A 111 -10.73 -19.81 17.52
CA ILE A 111 -10.11 -18.72 16.78
C ILE A 111 -11.18 -18.00 15.98
N HIS A 112 -11.46 -16.75 16.35
CA HIS A 112 -12.34 -15.88 15.60
C HIS A 112 -11.56 -15.10 14.54
N VAL A 113 -12.02 -15.15 13.29
CA VAL A 113 -11.41 -14.44 12.18
C VAL A 113 -12.34 -13.33 11.68
N SER A 114 -11.81 -12.10 11.62
CA SER A 114 -12.47 -10.97 10.96
C SER A 114 -11.59 -10.47 9.82
N ALA A 115 -12.20 -10.15 8.67
CA ALA A 115 -11.46 -9.65 7.53
C ALA A 115 -12.20 -8.50 6.82
N ASN A 116 -11.45 -7.47 6.44
CA ASN A 116 -11.97 -6.30 5.74
C ASN A 116 -11.09 -5.97 4.52
N PRO A 117 -11.42 -6.49 3.32
CA PRO A 117 -10.69 -6.16 2.10
C PRO A 117 -11.03 -4.74 1.61
N LYS A 118 -10.01 -3.93 1.31
CA LYS A 118 -10.19 -2.62 0.67
C LYS A 118 -9.92 -2.66 -0.83
N TYR A 119 -10.89 -2.17 -1.58
CA TYR A 119 -10.78 -1.95 -3.01
C TYR A 119 -10.70 -0.45 -3.31
N GLY A 120 -9.76 -0.08 -4.17
CA GLY A 120 -9.81 1.21 -4.85
C GLY A 120 -10.83 1.20 -5.98
N SER A 121 -11.13 2.37 -6.54
CA SER A 121 -11.97 2.52 -7.74
C SER A 121 -11.33 1.91 -8.99
N GLU A 122 -10.01 1.72 -8.99
CA GLU A 122 -9.28 1.12 -10.10
C GLU A 122 -9.22 -0.41 -9.98
N LYS A 123 -9.67 -1.11 -11.03
CA LYS A 123 -9.67 -2.59 -11.06
C LYS A 123 -8.28 -3.21 -10.99
N LYS A 124 -7.25 -2.51 -11.49
CA LYS A 124 -5.85 -2.97 -11.53
C LYS A 124 -4.91 -1.78 -11.36
N GLY A 125 -3.76 -2.01 -10.72
CA GLY A 125 -2.67 -1.04 -10.68
C GLY A 125 -2.75 0.06 -9.60
N ALA A 126 -3.85 0.14 -8.84
CA ALA A 126 -3.88 0.94 -7.62
C ALA A 126 -3.38 0.11 -6.42
N PRO A 127 -2.71 0.75 -5.45
CA PRO A 127 -2.44 0.14 -4.15
C PRO A 127 -3.73 -0.36 -3.51
N THR A 128 -3.69 -1.53 -2.90
CA THR A 128 -4.81 -2.18 -2.21
C THR A 128 -4.34 -2.73 -0.87
N SER A 129 -5.21 -2.64 0.12
CA SER A 129 -4.96 -3.17 1.45
C SER A 129 -6.00 -4.23 1.80
N TYR A 130 -5.58 -5.26 2.51
CA TYR A 130 -6.46 -6.27 3.09
C TYR A 130 -6.18 -6.35 4.57
N PHE A 131 -7.20 -6.25 5.40
CA PHE A 131 -7.07 -6.39 6.85
C PHE A 131 -7.64 -7.72 7.31
N LEU A 132 -6.94 -8.37 8.23
CA LEU A 132 -7.38 -9.59 8.88
C LEU A 132 -7.01 -9.52 10.36
N VAL A 133 -7.89 -9.99 11.22
CA VAL A 133 -7.60 -10.21 12.63
C VAL A 133 -7.98 -11.65 12.96
N ALA A 134 -7.06 -12.38 13.58
CA ALA A 134 -7.33 -13.63 14.27
C ALA A 134 -7.28 -13.37 15.77
N ALA A 135 -8.28 -13.81 16.53
CA ALA A 135 -8.36 -13.51 17.96
C ALA A 135 -9.02 -14.67 18.74
N PRO A 136 -8.71 -14.82 20.04
CA PRO A 136 -9.34 -15.82 20.90
C PRO A 136 -10.80 -15.49 21.23
N GLU A 137 -11.23 -14.25 20.98
CA GLU A 137 -12.60 -13.80 21.18
C GLU A 137 -13.15 -13.07 19.95
N ARG A 138 -14.48 -12.93 19.89
CA ARG A 138 -15.16 -12.26 18.78
C ARG A 138 -14.63 -10.84 18.58
N VAL A 139 -14.02 -10.60 17.42
CA VAL A 139 -13.56 -9.28 16.99
C VAL A 139 -14.77 -8.36 16.72
N ARG A 140 -14.89 -7.27 17.49
CA ARG A 140 -15.96 -6.26 17.35
C ARG A 140 -15.52 -5.00 16.60
N VAL A 141 -14.22 -4.81 16.44
CA VAL A 141 -13.64 -3.68 15.70
C VAL A 141 -13.93 -3.85 14.21
N ASN A 142 -14.55 -2.84 13.61
CA ASN A 142 -14.91 -2.83 12.19
C ASN A 142 -14.48 -1.50 11.55
N CYS A 143 -13.18 -1.27 11.54
CA CYS A 143 -12.52 -0.10 10.96
C CYS A 143 -11.18 -0.53 10.35
N ASP A 144 -10.43 0.41 9.77
CA ASP A 144 -9.05 0.12 9.40
C ASP A 144 -8.19 -0.14 10.64
N LEU A 145 -7.29 -1.11 10.51
CA LEU A 145 -6.36 -1.42 11.59
C LEU A 145 -5.23 -0.37 11.59
N ARG A 146 -5.11 0.34 12.71
CA ARG A 146 -3.96 1.20 13.05
C ARG A 146 -3.08 0.62 14.17
N HIS A 147 -3.32 -0.65 14.50
CA HIS A 147 -2.52 -1.47 15.41
C HIS A 147 -2.37 -2.83 14.73
N VAL A 148 -1.23 -3.05 14.08
CA VAL A 148 -0.95 -4.20 13.23
C VAL A 148 0.34 -4.86 13.68
N ASP A 149 0.31 -6.19 13.84
CA ASP A 149 1.44 -6.98 14.30
C ASP A 149 2.27 -7.48 13.11
N VAL A 150 1.60 -7.88 12.02
CA VAL A 150 2.27 -8.37 10.81
C VAL A 150 1.77 -7.64 9.57
N VAL A 151 2.69 -7.09 8.80
CA VAL A 151 2.40 -6.53 7.47
C VAL A 151 3.01 -7.43 6.39
N LEU A 152 2.18 -7.95 5.49
CA LEU A 152 2.62 -8.73 4.33
C LEU A 152 2.58 -7.90 3.06
N CYS A 153 3.72 -7.73 2.41
CA CYS A 153 3.86 -6.85 1.26
C CYS A 153 4.51 -7.54 0.06
N PRO A 154 3.72 -8.13 -0.85
CA PRO A 154 4.21 -8.67 -2.12
C PRO A 154 4.65 -7.60 -3.14
N ASP A 155 4.60 -6.32 -2.79
CA ASP A 155 5.00 -5.22 -3.66
C ASP A 155 6.45 -4.77 -3.36
N PRO A 156 7.42 -5.06 -4.24
CA PRO A 156 8.81 -4.64 -4.04
C PRO A 156 9.00 -3.12 -4.13
N LYS A 157 8.02 -2.36 -4.65
CA LYS A 157 8.08 -0.90 -4.84
C LYS A 157 7.24 -0.13 -3.83
N ILE A 158 6.81 -0.76 -2.74
CA ILE A 158 5.83 -0.20 -1.79
C ILE A 158 6.16 1.21 -1.28
N PHE A 159 7.44 1.46 -0.95
CA PHE A 159 7.89 2.76 -0.44
C PHE A 159 7.88 3.89 -1.49
N THR A 160 7.71 3.56 -2.78
CA THR A 160 7.59 4.58 -3.84
C THR A 160 6.22 5.26 -3.85
N HIS A 161 5.22 4.74 -3.12
CA HIS A 161 3.85 5.23 -3.22
C HIS A 161 3.01 5.22 -1.95
N THR A 162 3.41 4.49 -0.90
CA THR A 162 2.69 4.50 0.38
C THR A 162 3.61 4.19 1.57
N ASN A 163 3.12 4.43 2.78
CA ASN A 163 3.77 3.98 4.01
C ASN A 163 3.25 2.59 4.41
N PRO A 164 4.01 1.50 4.21
CA PRO A 164 3.58 0.18 4.66
C PRO A 164 3.64 -0.02 6.17
N LEU A 165 4.27 0.89 6.92
CA LEU A 165 4.50 0.79 8.36
C LEU A 165 3.41 1.51 9.18
N ASP A 166 2.52 2.26 8.52
CA ASP A 166 1.50 3.04 9.20
C ASP A 166 0.64 2.16 10.11
N GLY A 167 0.57 2.47 11.40
CA GLY A 167 -0.17 1.68 12.38
C GLY A 167 0.47 0.34 12.78
N MET A 168 1.73 0.06 12.43
CA MET A 168 2.44 -1.09 12.98
C MET A 168 2.76 -0.89 14.46
N ASN A 169 2.51 -1.93 15.25
CA ASN A 169 2.85 -2.01 16.66
C ASN A 169 4.38 -2.10 16.84
N PRO A 170 4.92 -1.60 17.97
CA PRO A 170 6.32 -1.85 18.32
C PRO A 170 6.63 -3.35 18.35
N GLY A 171 7.79 -3.75 17.80
CA GLY A 171 8.18 -5.16 17.65
C GLY A 171 7.45 -5.92 16.54
N GLY A 172 6.52 -5.29 15.82
CA GLY A 172 5.81 -5.92 14.70
C GLY A 172 6.73 -6.30 13.55
N THR A 173 6.25 -7.18 12.66
CA THR A 173 7.04 -7.73 11.54
C THR A 173 6.53 -7.25 10.19
N PHE A 174 7.42 -6.65 9.41
CA PHE A 174 7.17 -6.26 8.02
C PHE A 174 7.80 -7.29 7.08
N VAL A 175 6.95 -8.10 6.43
CA VAL A 175 7.35 -9.11 5.46
C VAL A 175 7.27 -8.50 4.06
N TRP A 176 8.38 -8.48 3.33
CA TRP A 176 8.51 -7.73 2.08
C TRP A 176 9.06 -8.57 0.92
N GLU A 177 8.51 -8.39 -0.28
CA GLU A 177 9.02 -9.01 -1.50
C GLU A 177 10.39 -8.43 -1.88
N SER A 178 11.43 -9.26 -1.80
CA SER A 178 12.75 -8.94 -2.35
C SER A 178 13.59 -10.19 -2.54
N GLU A 179 14.40 -10.20 -3.60
CA GLU A 179 15.46 -11.18 -3.85
C GLU A 179 16.86 -10.59 -3.67
N GLU A 180 16.96 -9.34 -3.22
CA GLU A 180 18.22 -8.64 -3.00
C GLU A 180 18.86 -8.95 -1.65
N ASP A 181 20.14 -8.61 -1.54
CA ASP A 181 20.89 -8.70 -0.30
C ASP A 181 20.37 -7.71 0.77
N PRO A 182 20.60 -8.00 2.06
CA PRO A 182 20.09 -7.18 3.15
C PRO A 182 20.52 -5.70 3.14
N GLU A 183 21.72 -5.41 2.66
CA GLU A 183 22.23 -4.02 2.60
C GLU A 183 21.43 -3.23 1.58
N THR A 184 21.25 -3.78 0.37
CA THR A 184 20.44 -3.15 -0.68
C THR A 184 18.98 -2.97 -0.26
N VAL A 185 18.39 -3.95 0.43
CA VAL A 185 17.02 -3.85 0.95
C VAL A 185 16.89 -2.68 1.93
N TRP A 186 17.85 -2.52 2.85
CA TRP A 186 17.86 -1.40 3.79
C TRP A 186 18.00 -0.04 3.07
N GLU A 187 18.83 0.02 2.04
CA GLU A 187 19.00 1.22 1.20
C GLU A 187 17.70 1.60 0.45
N ARG A 188 16.81 0.65 0.16
CA ARG A 188 15.51 0.90 -0.48
C ARG A 188 14.43 1.44 0.46
N ILE A 189 14.68 1.48 1.76
CA ILE A 189 13.77 2.08 2.73
C ILE A 189 14.09 3.58 2.84
N PRO A 190 13.13 4.49 2.61
CA PRO A 190 13.36 5.92 2.79
C PRO A 190 13.86 6.27 4.19
N LYS A 191 14.75 7.26 4.30
CA LYS A 191 15.36 7.70 5.56
C LYS A 191 14.34 7.94 6.69
N MET A 192 13.20 8.54 6.37
CA MET A 192 12.13 8.82 7.35
C MET A 192 11.55 7.54 7.99
N TYR A 193 11.43 6.45 7.21
CA TYR A 193 10.88 5.19 7.68
C TYR A 193 11.92 4.32 8.38
N ARG A 194 13.21 4.43 8.01
CA ARG A 194 14.30 3.76 8.77
C ARG A 194 14.29 4.15 10.23
N LYS A 195 14.08 5.45 10.51
CA LYS A 195 13.96 5.95 11.88
C LYS A 195 12.75 5.32 12.60
N GLU A 196 11.58 5.31 11.95
CA GLU A 196 10.39 4.68 12.52
C GLU A 196 10.61 3.18 12.83
N ILE A 197 11.27 2.45 11.93
CA ILE A 197 11.61 1.03 12.11
C ILE A 197 12.50 0.82 13.34
N ILE A 198 13.54 1.62 13.49
CA ILE A 198 14.47 1.52 14.62
C ILE A 198 13.77 1.89 15.93
N ASP A 199 13.09 3.03 15.95
CA ASP A 199 12.42 3.56 17.16
C ASP A 199 11.34 2.59 17.67
N LYS A 200 10.62 1.91 16.76
CA LYS A 200 9.60 0.91 17.10
C LYS A 200 10.14 -0.52 17.22
N GLY A 201 11.41 -0.77 16.90
CA GLY A 201 11.96 -2.13 16.84
C GLY A 201 11.24 -3.03 15.83
N ILE A 202 10.76 -2.49 14.70
CA ILE A 202 10.07 -3.27 13.67
C ILE A 202 11.04 -4.25 13.05
N ARG A 203 10.67 -5.54 13.01
CA ARG A 203 11.42 -6.57 12.30
C ARG A 203 11.15 -6.48 10.82
N ILE A 204 12.19 -6.52 10.00
CA ILE A 204 12.06 -6.57 8.54
C ILE A 204 12.46 -7.97 8.09
N VAL A 205 11.58 -8.62 7.36
CA VAL A 205 11.81 -9.96 6.81
C VAL A 205 11.54 -9.89 5.31
N THR A 206 12.41 -10.44 4.48
CA THR A 206 12.17 -10.55 3.04
C THR A 206 12.00 -11.99 2.61
N LEU A 207 11.33 -12.18 1.47
CA LEU A 207 11.34 -13.43 0.72
C LEU A 207 11.33 -13.18 -0.78
N PRO A 208 11.92 -14.07 -1.60
CA PRO A 208 11.92 -13.96 -3.05
C PRO A 208 10.65 -14.56 -3.65
N GLY A 209 9.48 -14.04 -3.29
CA GLY A 209 8.17 -14.61 -3.65
C GLY A 209 7.93 -14.72 -5.16
N PHE A 210 8.38 -13.75 -5.96
CA PHE A 210 8.33 -13.83 -7.42
C PHE A 210 9.21 -14.94 -7.99
N LYS A 211 10.40 -15.15 -7.42
CA LYS A 211 11.28 -16.25 -7.82
C LYS A 211 10.63 -17.60 -7.52
N ILE A 212 10.13 -17.79 -6.29
CA ILE A 212 9.41 -18.99 -5.86
C ILE A 212 8.24 -19.27 -6.82
N ALA A 213 7.48 -18.24 -7.18
CA ALA A 213 6.35 -18.35 -8.09
C ALA A 213 6.74 -18.75 -9.52
N ARG A 214 7.82 -18.17 -10.06
CA ARG A 214 8.34 -18.49 -11.41
C ARG A 214 8.84 -19.93 -11.50
N GLU A 215 9.48 -20.42 -10.45
CA GLU A 215 9.93 -21.81 -10.36
C GLU A 215 8.76 -22.81 -10.30
N ALA A 216 7.65 -22.42 -9.68
CA ALA A 216 6.46 -23.27 -9.58
C ALA A 216 5.64 -23.34 -10.88
N THR A 217 5.64 -22.27 -11.70
CA THR A 217 4.86 -22.24 -12.94
C THR A 217 5.34 -21.21 -13.97
N GLU A 218 5.37 -21.62 -15.23
CA GLU A 218 5.66 -20.75 -16.37
C GLU A 218 4.50 -19.81 -16.73
N ARG A 219 3.29 -20.05 -16.20
CA ARG A 219 2.08 -19.29 -16.54
C ARG A 219 2.04 -17.95 -15.79
N PRO A 220 2.17 -16.80 -16.47
CA PRO A 220 2.29 -15.49 -15.81
C PRO A 220 1.10 -15.13 -14.91
N GLU A 221 -0.12 -15.56 -15.27
CA GLU A 221 -1.31 -15.31 -14.47
C GLU A 221 -1.37 -16.11 -13.16
N LEU A 222 -0.68 -17.27 -13.10
CA LEU A 222 -0.62 -18.11 -11.91
C LEU A 222 0.51 -17.69 -10.98
N GLN A 223 1.59 -17.11 -11.50
CA GLN A 223 2.71 -16.65 -10.70
C GLN A 223 2.28 -15.67 -9.60
N LEU A 224 1.36 -14.74 -9.87
CA LEU A 224 0.83 -13.81 -8.85
C LEU A 224 0.09 -14.55 -7.71
N ARG A 225 -0.60 -15.65 -8.03
CA ARG A 225 -1.29 -16.46 -7.02
C ARG A 225 -0.29 -17.28 -6.20
N MET A 226 0.74 -17.84 -6.87
CA MET A 226 1.81 -18.59 -6.20
C MET A 226 2.66 -17.68 -5.31
N GLN A 227 2.95 -16.46 -5.73
CA GLN A 227 3.62 -15.45 -4.89
C GLN A 227 2.82 -15.23 -3.61
N GLY A 228 1.52 -14.97 -3.74
CA GLY A 228 0.65 -14.82 -2.59
C GLY A 228 0.67 -16.03 -1.65
N ASN A 229 0.81 -17.25 -2.19
CA ASN A 229 0.92 -18.46 -1.40
C ASN A 229 2.24 -18.56 -0.62
N ALA A 230 3.35 -18.11 -1.21
CA ALA A 230 4.64 -18.01 -0.51
C ALA A 230 4.54 -17.04 0.70
N PHE A 231 3.83 -15.91 0.55
CA PHE A 231 3.60 -14.98 1.66
C PHE A 231 2.79 -15.58 2.81
N LEU A 232 1.90 -16.56 2.54
CA LEU A 232 1.22 -17.28 3.62
C LEU A 232 2.20 -18.12 4.44
N GLY A 233 3.16 -18.78 3.77
CA GLY A 233 4.25 -19.48 4.43
C GLY A 233 5.06 -18.56 5.34
N ALA A 234 5.46 -17.40 4.82
CA ALA A 234 6.17 -16.39 5.60
C ALA A 234 5.34 -15.90 6.81
N PHE A 235 4.03 -15.68 6.65
CA PHE A 235 3.15 -15.29 7.75
C PHE A 235 3.18 -16.29 8.92
N PHE A 236 2.99 -17.59 8.65
CA PHE A 236 3.00 -18.60 9.71
C PHE A 236 4.39 -18.76 10.33
N ALA A 237 5.46 -18.51 9.58
CA ALA A 237 6.83 -18.55 10.10
C ALA A 237 7.17 -17.38 11.04
N VAL A 238 6.54 -16.20 10.87
CA VAL A 238 6.91 -14.99 11.63
C VAL A 238 5.85 -14.51 12.63
N SER A 239 4.60 -14.96 12.50
CA SER A 239 3.48 -14.44 13.31
C SER A 239 3.46 -14.94 14.76
N GLY A 240 4.17 -16.02 15.08
CA GLY A 240 4.07 -16.70 16.39
C GLY A 240 2.73 -17.42 16.62
N MET A 241 1.78 -17.35 15.68
CA MET A 241 0.44 -17.89 15.85
C MET A 241 0.43 -19.40 16.09
N LEU A 242 1.29 -20.16 15.41
CA LEU A 242 1.34 -21.62 15.61
C LEU A 242 1.82 -21.98 17.02
N GLU A 243 2.77 -21.22 17.56
CA GLU A 243 3.27 -21.42 18.93
C GLU A 243 2.20 -21.06 19.97
N GLU A 244 1.53 -19.92 19.79
CA GLU A 244 0.44 -19.45 20.66
C GLU A 244 -0.67 -20.50 20.81
N TYR A 245 -1.09 -21.11 19.70
CA TYR A 245 -2.13 -22.14 19.70
C TYR A 245 -1.58 -23.57 19.85
N SER A 246 -0.30 -23.74 20.19
CA SER A 246 0.34 -25.05 20.39
C SER A 246 0.20 -26.02 19.20
N VAL A 247 0.16 -25.49 17.97
CA VAL A 247 0.04 -26.28 16.74
C VAL A 247 1.44 -26.65 16.24
N SER A 248 1.74 -27.95 16.19
CA SER A 248 3.02 -28.42 15.66
C SER A 248 3.15 -28.18 14.16
N ASN A 249 4.39 -28.07 13.66
CA ASN A 249 4.64 -27.91 12.22
C ASN A 249 4.06 -29.05 11.37
N ASP A 250 4.08 -30.29 11.88
CA ASP A 250 3.53 -31.44 11.15
C ASP A 250 1.99 -31.37 11.09
N ARG A 251 1.34 -31.06 12.21
CA ARG A 251 -0.12 -30.85 12.26
C ARG A 251 -0.55 -29.71 11.36
N TYR A 252 0.17 -28.59 11.41
CA TYR A 252 -0.04 -27.46 10.50
C TYR A 252 0.05 -27.88 9.02
N ARG A 253 1.10 -28.63 8.64
CA ARG A 253 1.27 -29.13 7.26
C ARG A 253 0.13 -30.05 6.83
N GLU A 254 -0.38 -30.89 7.72
CA GLU A 254 -1.54 -31.77 7.45
C GLU A 254 -2.82 -30.97 7.22
N ILE A 255 -3.11 -29.98 8.08
CA ILE A 255 -4.27 -29.09 7.95
C ILE A 255 -4.23 -28.33 6.63
N VAL A 256 -3.09 -27.71 6.30
CA VAL A 256 -2.90 -26.98 5.03
C VAL A 256 -3.07 -27.91 3.83
N ARG A 257 -2.46 -29.10 3.87
CA ARG A 257 -2.59 -30.10 2.81
C ARG A 257 -4.05 -30.49 2.58
N ALA A 258 -4.82 -30.71 3.64
CA ALA A 258 -6.24 -31.00 3.53
C ALA A 258 -7.02 -29.85 2.85
N GLN A 259 -6.72 -28.59 3.19
CA GLN A 259 -7.31 -27.42 2.52
C GLN A 259 -6.95 -27.36 1.03
N TYR A 260 -5.69 -27.64 0.68
CA TYR A 260 -5.26 -27.65 -0.72
C TYR A 260 -5.84 -28.81 -1.52
N VAL A 261 -5.98 -30.01 -0.94
CA VAL A 261 -6.69 -31.13 -1.58
C VAL A 261 -8.14 -30.74 -1.86
N LYS A 262 -8.84 -30.16 -0.89
CA LYS A 262 -10.22 -29.67 -1.07
C LYS A 262 -10.34 -28.65 -2.20
N LYS A 263 -9.37 -27.73 -2.30
CA LYS A 263 -9.41 -26.60 -3.25
C LYS A 263 -8.91 -26.95 -4.65
N PHE A 264 -7.86 -27.76 -4.72
CA PHE A 264 -7.08 -27.99 -5.93
C PHE A 264 -6.99 -29.46 -6.34
N GLY A 265 -7.45 -30.42 -5.53
CA GLY A 265 -7.36 -31.85 -5.83
C GLY A 265 -8.02 -32.26 -7.15
N ARG A 266 -9.05 -31.54 -7.59
CA ARG A 266 -9.67 -31.73 -8.93
C ARG A 266 -8.71 -31.48 -10.11
N PHE A 267 -7.59 -30.79 -9.86
CA PHE A 267 -6.55 -30.51 -10.84
C PHE A 267 -5.36 -31.49 -10.74
N GLY A 268 -5.43 -32.47 -9.84
CA GLY A 268 -4.43 -33.53 -9.65
C GLY A 268 -3.44 -33.25 -8.51
N ASP A 269 -2.84 -34.32 -8.00
CA ASP A 269 -1.94 -34.30 -6.83
C ASP A 269 -0.70 -33.43 -7.06
N ALA A 270 -0.18 -33.39 -8.30
CA ALA A 270 0.96 -32.54 -8.65
C ALA A 270 0.69 -31.05 -8.41
N VAL A 271 -0.56 -30.59 -8.58
CA VAL A 271 -0.93 -29.19 -8.30
C VAL A 271 -0.97 -28.96 -6.78
N VAL A 272 -1.44 -29.93 -6.01
CA VAL A 272 -1.45 -29.86 -4.54
C VAL A 272 -0.01 -29.79 -4.02
N GLU A 273 0.88 -30.69 -4.45
CA GLU A 273 2.30 -30.69 -4.05
C GLU A 273 2.99 -29.38 -4.42
N SER A 274 2.74 -28.85 -5.61
CA SER A 274 3.33 -27.57 -6.04
C SER A 274 2.91 -26.41 -5.12
N ASN A 275 1.63 -26.34 -4.72
CA ASN A 275 1.18 -25.30 -3.77
C ASN A 275 1.79 -25.52 -2.37
N MET A 276 1.90 -26.77 -1.90
CA MET A 276 2.56 -27.10 -0.63
C MET A 276 4.04 -26.69 -0.63
N GLU A 277 4.76 -26.98 -1.72
CA GLU A 277 6.17 -26.61 -1.88
C GLU A 277 6.33 -25.09 -1.87
N VAL A 278 5.50 -24.36 -2.60
CA VAL A 278 5.52 -22.88 -2.62
C VAL A 278 5.30 -22.29 -1.23
N MET A 279 4.33 -22.82 -0.47
CA MET A 279 4.08 -22.35 0.90
C MET A 279 5.26 -22.66 1.82
N THR A 280 5.83 -23.86 1.70
CA THR A 280 7.00 -24.28 2.49
C THR A 280 8.20 -23.39 2.20
N LYS A 281 8.55 -23.18 0.92
CA LYS A 281 9.63 -22.26 0.50
C LYS A 281 9.41 -20.84 1.00
N GLY A 282 8.15 -20.38 1.05
CA GLY A 282 7.79 -19.06 1.55
C GLY A 282 8.17 -18.85 3.01
N GLY A 283 8.13 -19.90 3.85
CA GLY A 283 8.60 -19.87 5.23
C GLY A 283 10.11 -20.13 5.35
N ASP A 284 10.66 -21.05 4.55
CA ASP A 284 12.06 -21.48 4.66
C ASP A 284 13.07 -20.48 4.08
N LEU A 285 12.68 -19.71 3.06
CA LEU A 285 13.57 -18.77 2.36
C LEU A 285 13.45 -17.34 2.88
N ILE A 286 12.88 -17.16 4.07
CA ILE A 286 12.83 -15.84 4.69
C ILE A 286 14.23 -15.38 5.08
N VAL A 287 14.50 -14.08 4.91
CA VAL A 287 15.76 -13.46 5.32
C VAL A 287 15.43 -12.28 6.23
N GLU A 288 15.95 -12.30 7.46
CA GLU A 288 15.83 -11.18 8.37
C GLU A 288 16.83 -10.08 7.99
N ILE A 289 16.33 -8.85 7.89
CA ILE A 289 17.12 -7.69 7.47
C ILE A 289 17.53 -6.93 8.73
N PRO A 290 18.82 -6.91 9.09
CA PRO A 290 19.28 -6.18 10.25
C PRO A 290 19.08 -4.68 10.06
N HIS A 291 18.85 -3.98 11.18
CA HIS A 291 18.75 -2.52 11.15
C HIS A 291 20.11 -1.91 10.81
N GLY A 292 20.18 -1.22 9.67
CA GLY A 292 21.36 -0.50 9.24
C GLY A 292 21.40 0.96 9.72
N PRO A 293 22.39 1.75 9.28
CA PRO A 293 22.46 3.16 9.61
C PRO A 293 21.30 3.94 8.94
N ILE A 294 20.76 4.93 9.66
CA ILE A 294 19.70 5.82 9.15
C ILE A 294 20.16 6.56 7.89
N ASP A 295 21.43 6.94 7.85
CA ASP A 295 22.06 7.72 6.76
C ASP A 295 22.65 6.86 5.64
N ALA A 296 22.27 5.58 5.52
CA ALA A 296 22.61 4.77 4.35
C ALA A 296 22.14 5.45 3.04
N PRO A 297 22.76 5.16 1.88
CA PRO A 297 22.28 5.65 0.59
C PRO A 297 20.78 5.41 0.39
N ASP A 298 20.07 6.37 -0.20
CA ASP A 298 18.63 6.25 -0.44
C ASP A 298 18.38 5.79 -1.88
N ARG A 299 17.99 4.52 -2.04
CA ARG A 299 17.60 3.90 -3.32
C ARG A 299 16.09 3.66 -3.41
N SER A 300 15.31 4.27 -2.53
CA SER A 300 13.87 4.00 -2.41
C SER A 300 13.04 4.39 -3.63
N SER A 301 13.51 5.30 -4.48
CA SER A 301 12.80 5.69 -5.70
C SER A 301 12.66 4.55 -6.71
N MET A 302 13.61 3.60 -6.67
CA MET A 302 13.75 2.48 -7.59
C MET A 302 13.75 2.86 -9.07
N ARG A 303 14.02 4.13 -9.38
CA ARG A 303 14.15 4.64 -10.75
C ARG A 303 15.61 4.69 -11.12
N LEU A 304 15.88 4.49 -12.41
CA LEU A 304 17.17 4.86 -12.96
C LEU A 304 17.38 6.37 -12.75
N PRO A 305 18.65 6.81 -12.58
CA PRO A 305 18.96 8.22 -12.64
C PRO A 305 18.30 8.85 -13.87
N ALA A 306 17.79 10.07 -13.72
CA ALA A 306 17.39 10.83 -14.89
C ALA A 306 18.59 10.89 -15.85
N LEU A 307 18.34 10.93 -17.15
CA LEU A 307 19.35 11.29 -18.16
C LEU A 307 19.77 12.75 -17.90
N ALA A 308 20.61 12.96 -16.89
CA ALA A 308 21.26 14.22 -16.62
C ALA A 308 22.47 14.30 -17.55
N ALA A 309 22.59 15.40 -18.29
CA ALA A 309 23.77 15.64 -19.10
C ALA A 309 25.05 15.77 -18.24
N CYS A 310 24.91 16.05 -16.93
CA CYS A 310 26.00 16.06 -15.97
C CYS A 310 25.49 15.82 -14.53
N ASP A 311 26.31 15.20 -13.66
CA ASP A 311 25.96 14.83 -12.27
C ASP A 311 25.60 16.00 -11.32
N SER A 312 25.85 17.25 -11.74
CA SER A 312 25.57 18.47 -10.96
C SER A 312 24.55 19.41 -11.63
N CYS A 313 24.04 19.06 -12.81
CA CYS A 313 23.16 19.91 -13.59
C CYS A 313 21.70 19.74 -13.11
N VAL A 314 21.18 20.70 -12.34
CA VAL A 314 19.74 20.77 -12.06
C VAL A 314 19.06 21.33 -13.32
N VAL A 315 18.41 20.45 -14.09
CA VAL A 315 17.61 20.87 -15.24
C VAL A 315 16.22 21.26 -14.75
N GLU A 316 16.02 22.54 -14.44
CA GLU A 316 14.68 23.09 -14.27
C GLU A 316 14.08 23.39 -15.64
N ILE A 317 13.21 22.50 -16.13
CA ILE A 317 12.38 22.80 -17.29
C ILE A 317 11.27 23.74 -16.81
N PRO A 318 11.25 25.02 -17.24
CA PRO A 318 10.24 25.96 -16.80
C PRO A 318 8.86 25.46 -17.24
N GLN A 319 7.87 25.55 -16.35
CA GLN A 319 6.49 25.30 -16.75
C GLN A 319 6.07 26.36 -17.78
N PRO A 320 5.26 26.02 -18.80
CA PRO A 320 4.75 27.01 -19.74
C PRO A 320 4.03 28.14 -18.99
N VAL A 321 4.50 29.38 -19.17
CA VAL A 321 3.83 30.55 -18.61
C VAL A 321 2.60 30.85 -19.47
N PRO A 322 1.40 30.95 -18.89
CA PRO A 322 0.21 31.35 -19.64
C PRO A 322 0.45 32.69 -20.36
N PRO A 323 -0.08 32.88 -21.57
CA PRO A 323 -0.05 34.19 -22.23
C PRO A 323 -0.59 35.29 -21.32
N ALA A 324 -0.01 36.49 -21.37
CA ALA A 324 -0.43 37.62 -20.53
C ALA A 324 -1.90 38.02 -20.70
N ASN A 325 -2.52 37.66 -21.82
CA ASN A 325 -3.93 37.92 -22.15
C ASN A 325 -4.87 36.74 -21.83
N GLN A 326 -4.38 35.65 -21.25
CA GLN A 326 -5.24 34.54 -20.85
C GLN A 326 -6.08 34.94 -19.64
N GLU A 327 -7.41 34.86 -19.76
CA GLU A 327 -8.30 35.09 -18.62
C GLU A 327 -7.98 34.15 -17.45
N VAL A 328 -8.05 34.70 -16.23
CA VAL A 328 -7.86 33.94 -15.01
C VAL A 328 -8.99 32.93 -14.90
N ARG A 329 -8.64 31.64 -15.00
CA ARG A 329 -9.61 30.56 -14.83
C ARG A 329 -10.12 30.54 -13.39
N ILE A 330 -11.38 30.17 -13.19
CA ILE A 330 -11.95 29.99 -11.85
C ILE A 330 -11.12 28.95 -11.07
N PRO A 331 -10.84 29.16 -9.77
CA PRO A 331 -9.97 28.27 -8.98
C PRO A 331 -10.35 26.78 -9.07
N LEU A 332 -11.66 26.48 -9.10
CA LEU A 332 -12.19 25.11 -9.19
C LEU A 332 -11.75 24.35 -10.45
N THR A 333 -11.25 25.05 -11.48
CA THR A 333 -10.78 24.46 -12.75
C THR A 333 -9.25 24.40 -12.86
N LEU A 334 -8.54 24.90 -11.84
CA LEU A 334 -7.08 24.90 -11.83
C LEU A 334 -6.53 23.55 -11.38
N LEU A 335 -5.50 23.08 -12.07
CA LEU A 335 -4.78 21.86 -11.68
C LEU A 335 -4.08 22.03 -10.32
N SER A 336 -3.62 23.24 -9.99
CA SER A 336 -3.03 23.55 -8.68
C SER A 336 -4.04 23.35 -7.54
N THR A 337 -5.27 23.82 -7.72
CA THR A 337 -6.36 23.62 -6.76
C THR A 337 -6.73 22.14 -6.62
N PHE A 338 -6.85 21.42 -7.74
CA PHE A 338 -7.06 19.97 -7.69
C PHE A 338 -5.91 19.24 -6.97
N ASN A 339 -4.65 19.61 -7.24
CA ASN A 339 -3.49 18.96 -6.63
C ASN A 339 -3.40 19.26 -5.12
N ALA A 340 -3.68 20.49 -4.72
CA ALA A 340 -3.67 20.92 -3.32
C ALA A 340 -4.75 20.21 -2.49
N GLU A 341 -5.84 19.77 -3.13
CA GLU A 341 -6.87 18.96 -2.50
C GLU A 341 -6.54 17.46 -2.66
N PHE A 342 -6.70 16.91 -3.85
CA PHE A 342 -6.72 15.47 -4.10
C PHE A 342 -5.33 14.82 -4.20
N LYS A 343 -4.25 15.60 -4.38
CA LYS A 343 -2.86 15.11 -4.41
C LYS A 343 -2.01 15.62 -3.24
N ALA A 344 -2.64 16.06 -2.15
CA ALA A 344 -1.96 16.53 -0.93
C ALA A 344 -1.27 15.43 -0.10
N GLY A 345 -1.31 14.17 -0.54
CA GLY A 345 -0.77 13.04 0.23
C GLY A 345 -1.65 12.61 1.41
N LEU A 346 -2.82 13.23 1.59
CA LEU A 346 -3.74 12.91 2.68
C LEU A 346 -4.53 11.61 2.43
N GLY A 347 -4.59 11.14 1.18
CA GLY A 347 -5.16 9.85 0.82
C GLY A 347 -6.62 9.70 1.28
N TYR A 348 -6.86 8.82 2.26
CA TYR A 348 -8.17 8.67 2.86
C TYR A 348 -8.53 9.84 3.78
N ASP A 349 -7.56 10.45 4.46
CA ASP A 349 -7.75 11.49 5.47
C ASP A 349 -7.95 12.90 4.86
N GLN A 350 -8.48 12.98 3.64
CA GLN A 350 -8.80 14.25 2.97
C GLN A 350 -9.82 15.09 3.78
N PRO A 351 -9.62 16.41 3.91
CA PRO A 351 -10.51 17.29 4.64
C PRO A 351 -11.82 17.53 3.91
N SER A 352 -12.85 17.89 4.67
CA SER A 352 -14.13 18.32 4.11
C SER A 352 -14.08 19.80 3.74
N THR A 353 -13.64 20.10 2.51
CA THR A 353 -13.51 21.48 2.02
C THR A 353 -14.72 21.94 1.21
N PRO A 354 -14.92 23.27 1.02
CA PRO A 354 -15.90 23.79 0.08
C PRO A 354 -15.73 23.26 -1.35
N LEU A 355 -14.49 22.98 -1.79
CA LEU A 355 -14.22 22.38 -3.11
C LEU A 355 -14.77 20.96 -3.21
N ALA A 356 -14.54 20.12 -2.18
CA ALA A 356 -15.11 18.78 -2.13
C ALA A 356 -16.65 18.80 -2.17
N SER A 357 -17.27 19.82 -1.57
CA SER A 357 -18.74 19.96 -1.52
C SER A 357 -19.41 20.18 -2.89
N VAL A 358 -18.70 20.79 -3.86
CA VAL A 358 -19.24 21.08 -5.21
C VAL A 358 -18.90 20.01 -6.24
N SER A 359 -18.09 19.02 -5.89
CA SER A 359 -17.74 17.87 -6.76
C SER A 359 -17.15 18.26 -8.13
N MET A 360 -16.47 19.40 -8.22
CA MET A 360 -15.80 19.86 -9.44
C MET A 360 -14.35 19.36 -9.50
N MET A 361 -13.90 18.94 -10.69
CA MET A 361 -12.53 18.50 -10.94
C MET A 361 -11.95 19.21 -12.17
N ALA A 362 -10.68 19.61 -12.08
CA ALA A 362 -9.96 20.17 -13.22
C ALA A 362 -9.80 19.14 -14.35
N ALA A 363 -9.79 19.59 -15.60
CA ALA A 363 -9.48 18.74 -16.74
C ALA A 363 -7.99 18.38 -16.79
N GLY A 364 -7.65 17.19 -17.30
CA GLY A 364 -6.26 16.78 -17.52
C GLY A 364 -5.47 16.41 -16.26
N THR A 365 -6.13 16.19 -15.12
CA THR A 365 -5.50 15.83 -13.83
C THR A 365 -4.70 14.53 -13.87
N GLY A 366 -5.02 13.65 -14.82
CA GLY A 366 -4.29 12.41 -15.11
C GLY A 366 -2.88 12.61 -15.65
N ARG A 367 -2.56 13.77 -16.25
CA ARG A 367 -1.24 14.04 -16.87
C ARG A 367 -0.07 13.86 -15.89
N GLY A 368 -0.27 14.24 -14.62
CA GLY A 368 0.74 14.13 -13.58
C GLY A 368 0.62 12.86 -12.73
N SER A 369 -0.20 11.89 -13.14
CA SER A 369 -0.40 10.65 -12.39
C SER A 369 0.51 9.56 -12.96
N SER A 370 1.36 8.97 -12.13
CA SER A 370 2.27 7.90 -12.55
C SER A 370 1.72 6.53 -12.17
N LYS A 371 1.72 5.59 -13.12
CA LYS A 371 1.46 4.17 -12.89
C LYS A 371 2.73 3.34 -12.75
N TYR A 372 3.88 4.00 -12.60
CA TYR A 372 5.19 3.34 -12.43
C TYR A 372 5.17 2.28 -11.33
N VAL A 373 4.42 2.56 -10.26
CA VAL A 373 4.24 1.71 -9.07
C VAL A 373 3.71 0.32 -9.42
N ALA A 374 2.79 0.22 -10.39
CA ALA A 374 2.14 -1.03 -10.78
C ALA A 374 2.86 -1.78 -11.90
N ARG A 375 3.83 -1.13 -12.55
CA ARG A 375 4.55 -1.71 -13.68
C ARG A 375 5.67 -2.59 -13.14
N ARG A 376 5.59 -3.89 -13.45
CA ARG A 376 6.67 -4.85 -13.22
C ARG A 376 7.82 -4.55 -14.18
N ASP A 377 7.49 -4.51 -15.46
CA ASP A 377 8.43 -4.23 -16.54
C ASP A 377 8.12 -2.88 -17.19
N THR A 378 9.17 -2.20 -17.64
CA THR A 378 9.07 -0.94 -18.40
C THR A 378 9.85 -1.11 -19.71
N PRO A 379 9.27 -0.78 -20.87
CA PRO A 379 9.99 -0.88 -22.13
C PRO A 379 11.17 0.09 -22.15
N VAL A 380 12.31 -0.38 -22.65
CA VAL A 380 13.50 0.44 -22.88
C VAL A 380 13.53 0.84 -24.36
N TRP A 381 13.65 2.13 -24.62
CA TRP A 381 13.77 2.65 -25.98
C TRP A 381 15.22 2.51 -26.46
N ILE A 382 15.40 1.89 -27.62
CA ILE A 382 16.69 1.71 -28.29
C ILE A 382 16.64 2.50 -29.59
N ALA A 383 17.28 3.68 -29.59
CA ALA A 383 17.13 4.66 -30.66
C ALA A 383 17.62 4.13 -32.02
N GLU A 384 18.69 3.33 -32.03
CA GLU A 384 19.33 2.76 -33.22
C GLU A 384 18.41 1.78 -33.97
N ASN A 385 17.46 1.17 -33.27
CA ASN A 385 16.51 0.22 -33.83
C ASN A 385 15.15 0.88 -34.15
N CYS A 386 14.95 2.14 -33.77
CA CYS A 386 13.68 2.84 -33.92
C CYS A 386 13.50 3.30 -35.38
N THR A 387 12.43 2.87 -36.04
CA THR A 387 12.10 3.29 -37.41
C THR A 387 11.22 4.54 -37.48
N GLY A 388 10.81 5.09 -36.33
CA GLY A 388 9.88 6.22 -36.26
C GLY A 388 8.43 5.89 -36.64
N CYS A 389 8.03 4.60 -36.64
CA CYS A 389 6.70 4.17 -37.11
C CYS A 389 5.51 4.53 -36.20
N MET A 390 5.75 4.90 -34.94
CA MET A 390 4.73 5.18 -33.92
C MET A 390 3.83 4.01 -33.51
N ASP A 391 4.09 2.77 -33.97
CA ASP A 391 3.30 1.60 -33.60
C ASP A 391 3.26 1.35 -32.08
N CYS A 392 4.39 1.58 -31.40
CA CYS A 392 4.47 1.46 -29.95
C CYS A 392 3.53 2.45 -29.23
N ILE A 393 3.34 3.65 -29.79
CA ILE A 393 2.43 4.66 -29.25
C ILE A 393 0.98 4.23 -29.41
N VAL A 394 0.62 3.79 -30.62
CA VAL A 394 -0.75 3.32 -30.94
C VAL A 394 -1.11 2.08 -30.11
N ALA A 395 -0.16 1.18 -29.89
CA ALA A 395 -0.35 0.00 -29.06
C ALA A 395 -0.46 0.32 -27.56
N CYS A 396 -0.03 1.50 -27.10
CA CYS A 396 -0.03 1.84 -25.69
C CYS A 396 -1.44 2.21 -25.20
N PRO A 397 -2.07 1.41 -24.32
CA PRO A 397 -3.42 1.72 -23.84
C PRO A 397 -3.49 2.93 -22.91
N ASP A 398 -2.33 3.37 -22.38
CA ASP A 398 -2.22 4.41 -21.36
C ASP A 398 -1.66 5.74 -21.89
N THR A 399 -1.26 5.81 -23.18
CA THR A 399 -0.50 6.96 -23.73
C THR A 399 0.77 7.29 -22.90
N ALA A 400 1.44 6.24 -22.41
CA ALA A 400 2.58 6.37 -21.49
C ALA A 400 3.94 6.54 -22.20
N LEU A 401 3.97 6.41 -23.52
CA LEU A 401 5.17 6.54 -24.33
C LEU A 401 5.20 7.94 -24.98
N PRO A 402 6.36 8.64 -24.99
CA PRO A 402 6.48 9.93 -25.66
C PRO A 402 6.20 9.80 -27.15
N ASN A 403 5.30 10.64 -27.67
CA ASN A 403 4.83 10.58 -29.06
C ASN A 403 5.07 11.89 -29.81
N VAL A 404 6.08 12.66 -29.39
CA VAL A 404 6.32 14.00 -29.91
C VAL A 404 7.33 13.98 -31.05
N ALA A 405 6.95 14.59 -32.17
CA ALA A 405 7.90 15.16 -33.13
C ALA A 405 8.09 16.62 -32.74
N GLN A 406 9.34 17.10 -32.76
CA GLN A 406 9.69 18.48 -32.40
C GLN A 406 10.63 19.02 -33.46
N ASP A 407 10.46 20.28 -33.80
CA ASP A 407 11.40 21.00 -34.66
C ASP A 407 12.72 21.22 -33.92
N PHE A 408 13.82 21.35 -34.68
CA PHE A 408 15.16 21.46 -34.12
C PHE A 408 15.32 22.69 -33.22
N ASP A 409 14.74 23.82 -33.61
CA ASP A 409 14.69 25.06 -32.83
C ASP A 409 14.01 24.87 -31.46
N VAL A 410 12.93 24.08 -31.39
CA VAL A 410 12.26 23.77 -30.12
C VAL A 410 13.17 22.93 -29.22
N VAL A 411 13.82 21.90 -29.78
CA VAL A 411 14.74 21.03 -29.04
C VAL A 411 15.95 21.82 -28.52
N PHE A 412 16.65 22.53 -29.42
CA PHE A 412 17.83 23.31 -29.07
C PHE A 412 17.48 24.49 -28.17
N GLY A 413 16.34 25.14 -28.38
CA GLY A 413 15.88 26.24 -27.54
C GLY A 413 15.55 25.79 -26.13
N THR A 414 14.96 24.60 -25.99
CA THR A 414 14.70 23.99 -24.68
C THR A 414 16.00 23.58 -24.00
N ALA A 415 16.95 23.00 -24.73
CA ALA A 415 18.27 22.70 -24.21
C ALA A 415 19.02 23.97 -23.77
N ALA A 416 18.98 25.05 -24.56
CA ALA A 416 19.57 26.33 -24.21
C ALA A 416 18.97 26.90 -22.93
N ARG A 417 17.64 26.84 -22.78
CA ARG A 417 16.95 27.28 -21.56
C ARG A 417 17.30 26.43 -20.33
N GLY A 418 17.43 25.13 -20.50
CA GLY A 418 17.63 24.18 -19.38
C GLY A 418 19.09 23.98 -18.97
N TYR A 419 20.05 24.15 -19.89
CA TYR A 419 21.46 23.82 -19.64
C TYR A 419 22.42 25.03 -19.69
N ILE A 420 22.05 26.15 -20.34
CA ILE A 420 22.91 27.34 -20.37
C ILE A 420 22.55 28.25 -19.19
N LEU A 421 23.42 28.22 -18.17
CA LEU A 421 23.22 28.96 -16.93
C LEU A 421 23.51 30.46 -17.10
N ASP A 422 24.46 30.84 -17.95
CA ASP A 422 24.77 32.23 -18.25
C ASP A 422 23.62 32.90 -19.04
N PRO A 423 22.99 33.97 -18.51
CA PRO A 423 21.85 34.58 -19.17
C PRO A 423 22.18 35.21 -20.54
N GLY A 424 23.39 35.75 -20.71
CA GLY A 424 23.81 36.41 -21.95
C GLY A 424 24.04 35.41 -23.08
N GLU A 425 24.78 34.35 -22.80
CA GLU A 425 24.99 33.24 -23.74
C GLU A 425 23.68 32.50 -24.06
N ARG A 426 22.81 32.33 -23.06
CA ARG A 426 21.47 31.77 -23.29
C ARG A 426 20.66 32.64 -24.23
N SER A 427 20.64 33.96 -24.03
CA SER A 427 19.93 34.89 -24.93
C SER A 427 20.49 34.84 -26.35
N LYS A 428 21.82 34.87 -26.52
CA LYS A 428 22.45 34.77 -27.86
C LYS A 428 22.07 33.48 -28.58
N MET A 429 22.09 32.34 -27.87
CA MET A 429 21.70 31.05 -28.44
C MET A 429 20.21 31.04 -28.81
N LEU A 430 19.34 31.60 -27.97
CA LEU A 430 17.90 31.69 -28.25
C LEU A 430 17.55 32.66 -29.38
N GLU A 431 18.35 33.70 -29.61
CA GLU A 431 18.19 34.63 -30.74
C GLU A 431 18.71 34.04 -32.07
N ALA A 432 19.64 33.09 -32.00
CA ALA A 432 20.21 32.43 -33.17
C ALA A 432 19.39 31.23 -33.69
N LEU A 433 18.50 30.69 -32.85
CA LEU A 433 17.51 29.66 -33.18
C LEU A 433 16.24 30.33 -33.72
#